data_AF-A0A1B2EKF4-F1
#
_entry.id   AF-A0A1B2EKF4-F1
#
_cell.length_a   1.000
_cell.length_b   1.000
_cell.length_c   1.000
_cell.angle_alpha   90.00
_cell.angle_beta   90.00
_cell.angle_gamma   90.00
#
_symmetry.space_group_name_H-M   'P 1'
#
loop_
_entity.id
_entity.type
_entity.pdbx_description
1 polymer ?
#
loop_
_entity_poly.entity_id
_entity_poly.type
_entity_poly.pdbx_seq_one_letter_code
_entity_poly.pdbx_strand_id
1 'polypeptide(L)'
;MTDSTIAQKINERIEAVKKVVNLIAQAGRGDDLHDLRVLLINTMSLLKRDPGIEAAVDDLYASAAVLVQDASTGIPPSARSLRLLLSASDRFSARLSTAAERIGPEPEMRLKGLEAAYAVQLERFSMKAELDPVGQVA
;
A
#
# COMPACT_ATOMS: atom_id res chain seq x y z
N MET A 1 1.85 -12.15 11.75
CA MET A 1 3.26 -11.88 11.35
C MET A 1 3.39 -11.45 9.87
N THR A 2 2.31 -11.34 9.10
CA THR A 2 2.32 -11.10 7.64
C THR A 2 2.40 -9.62 7.22
N ASP A 3 1.91 -8.71 8.07
CA ASP A 3 1.68 -7.32 7.66
C ASP A 3 2.99 -6.51 7.63
N SER A 4 3.94 -6.86 8.51
CA SER A 4 5.33 -6.38 8.48
C SER A 4 6.01 -6.71 7.14
N THR A 5 5.68 -7.84 6.52
CA THR A 5 6.27 -8.26 5.25
C THR A 5 5.74 -7.46 4.06
N ILE A 6 4.47 -7.05 4.07
CA ILE A 6 3.87 -6.26 2.97
C ILE A 6 4.38 -4.82 3.00
N ALA A 7 4.36 -4.18 4.18
CA ALA A 7 4.87 -2.82 4.34
C ALA A 7 6.37 -2.73 3.96
N GLN A 8 7.18 -3.73 4.36
CA GLN A 8 8.57 -3.81 3.96
C GLN A 8 8.73 -3.95 2.43
N LYS A 9 7.96 -4.85 1.80
CA LYS A 9 7.96 -4.99 0.33
C LYS A 9 7.57 -3.70 -0.37
N ILE A 10 6.59 -2.95 0.14
CA ILE A 10 6.20 -1.66 -0.44
C ILE A 10 7.36 -0.66 -0.36
N ASN A 11 8.04 -0.56 0.78
CA ASN A 11 9.23 0.30 0.91
C ASN A 11 10.35 -0.10 -0.05
N GLU A 12 10.62 -1.40 -0.21
CA GLU A 12 11.58 -1.89 -1.20
C GLU A 12 11.19 -1.50 -2.64
N ARG A 13 9.88 -1.53 -2.97
CA ARG A 13 9.38 -1.06 -4.27
C ARG A 13 9.56 0.44 -4.45
N ILE A 14 9.31 1.25 -3.43
CA ILE A 14 9.52 2.71 -3.46
C ILE A 14 10.99 3.01 -3.78
N GLU A 15 11.92 2.37 -3.08
CA GLU A 15 13.35 2.61 -3.28
C GLU A 15 13.84 2.13 -4.66
N ALA A 16 13.31 1.00 -5.15
CA ALA A 16 13.57 0.53 -6.50
C ALA A 16 13.05 1.53 -7.56
N VAL A 17 11.86 2.11 -7.38
CA VAL A 17 11.29 3.11 -8.31
C VAL A 17 12.15 4.35 -8.33
N LYS A 18 12.51 4.89 -7.16
CA LYS A 18 13.42 6.05 -7.05
C LYS A 18 14.75 5.82 -7.75
N LYS A 19 15.32 4.61 -7.64
CA LYS A 19 16.57 4.25 -8.31
C LYS A 19 16.43 4.33 -9.84
N VAL A 20 15.38 3.73 -10.40
CA VAL A 20 15.15 3.75 -11.86
C VAL A 20 14.83 5.18 -12.34
N VAL A 21 14.03 5.93 -11.59
CA VAL A 21 13.75 7.35 -11.85
C VAL A 21 15.05 8.17 -11.93
N ASN A 22 15.98 7.95 -11.00
CA ASN A 22 17.27 8.64 -11.01
C ASN A 22 18.15 8.25 -12.22
N LEU A 23 18.07 7.02 -12.71
CA LEU A 23 18.76 6.60 -13.94
C LEU A 23 18.17 7.30 -15.17
N ILE A 24 16.83 7.34 -15.27
CA ILE A 24 16.13 8.04 -16.34
C ILE A 24 16.47 9.53 -16.33
N ALA A 25 16.50 10.16 -15.15
CA ALA A 25 16.86 11.58 -15.00
C ALA A 25 18.28 11.90 -15.49
N GLN A 26 19.20 10.93 -15.45
CA GLN A 26 20.60 11.11 -15.85
C GLN A 26 20.84 10.79 -17.33
N ALA A 27 20.26 9.71 -17.85
CA ALA A 27 20.65 9.15 -19.15
C ALA A 27 19.47 8.92 -20.11
N GLY A 28 18.22 8.95 -19.63
CA GLY A 28 17.03 8.82 -20.48
C GLY A 28 16.98 7.57 -21.38
N ARG A 29 17.51 6.42 -20.94
CA ARG A 29 17.61 5.23 -21.79
C ARG A 29 16.27 4.50 -21.87
N GLY A 30 16.01 3.89 -23.04
CA GLY A 30 14.78 3.11 -23.30
C GLY A 30 14.60 1.92 -22.36
N ASP A 31 15.68 1.22 -22.02
CA ASP A 31 15.63 0.06 -21.11
C ASP A 31 15.17 0.47 -19.71
N ASP A 32 15.61 1.64 -19.22
CA ASP A 32 15.22 2.15 -17.92
C ASP A 32 13.69 2.46 -17.87
N LEU A 33 13.07 2.84 -19.01
CA LEU A 33 11.61 3.04 -19.10
C LEU A 33 10.84 1.72 -19.04
N HIS A 34 11.36 0.69 -19.68
CA HIS A 34 10.78 -0.66 -19.62
C HIS A 34 10.82 -1.19 -18.19
N ASP A 35 11.98 -1.09 -17.54
CA ASP A 35 12.17 -1.49 -16.14
C ASP A 35 11.23 -0.73 -15.21
N LEU A 36 11.07 0.58 -15.42
CA LEU A 36 10.11 1.38 -14.66
C LEU A 36 8.69 0.86 -14.83
N ARG A 37 8.26 0.55 -16.07
CA ARG A 37 6.92 0.02 -16.35
C ARG A 37 6.66 -1.30 -15.61
N VAL A 38 7.60 -2.24 -15.71
CA VAL A 38 7.51 -3.55 -15.04
C VAL A 38 7.43 -3.36 -13.53
N LEU A 39 8.25 -2.47 -12.97
CA LEU A 39 8.25 -2.21 -11.55
C LEU A 39 6.94 -1.58 -11.06
N LEU A 40 6.37 -0.64 -11.81
CA LEU A 40 5.08 -0.02 -11.48
C LEU A 40 3.94 -1.04 -11.51
N ILE A 41 3.86 -1.88 -12.54
CA ILE A 41 2.84 -2.95 -12.64
C ILE A 41 2.97 -3.93 -11.46
N ASN A 42 4.19 -4.40 -11.19
CA ASN A 42 4.44 -5.32 -10.09
C ASN A 42 4.08 -4.69 -8.75
N THR A 43 4.36 -3.40 -8.57
CA THR A 43 4.02 -2.68 -7.34
C THR A 43 2.51 -2.54 -7.17
N MET A 44 1.79 -2.18 -8.24
CA MET A 44 0.33 -2.07 -8.22
C MET A 44 -0.37 -3.40 -7.92
N SER A 45 0.23 -4.53 -8.33
CA SER A 45 -0.30 -5.87 -8.01
C SER A 45 -0.30 -6.22 -6.52
N LEU A 46 0.45 -5.49 -5.69
CA LEU A 46 0.50 -5.67 -4.24
C LEU A 46 -0.59 -4.89 -3.50
N LEU A 47 -1.32 -4.02 -4.19
CA LEU A 47 -2.23 -3.05 -3.60
C LEU A 47 -3.68 -3.35 -4.00
N LYS A 48 -4.63 -2.98 -3.14
CA LYS A 48 -6.03 -2.83 -3.55
C LYS A 48 -6.11 -1.66 -4.56
N ARG A 49 -7.08 -1.72 -5.47
CA ARG A 49 -7.33 -0.62 -6.41
C ARG A 49 -7.56 0.68 -5.66
N ASP A 50 -6.78 1.70 -6.02
CA ASP A 50 -6.85 3.05 -5.48
C ASP A 50 -6.66 4.03 -6.65
N PRO A 51 -7.71 4.77 -7.05
CA PRO A 51 -7.64 5.69 -8.18
C PRO A 51 -6.56 6.78 -8.03
N GLY A 52 -6.24 7.16 -6.79
CA GLY A 52 -5.20 8.14 -6.51
C GLY A 52 -3.80 7.60 -6.77
N ILE A 53 -3.56 6.31 -6.48
CA ILE A 53 -2.31 5.63 -6.80
C ILE A 53 -2.22 5.35 -8.30
N GLU A 54 -3.30 4.88 -8.93
CA GLU A 54 -3.37 4.66 -10.38
C GLU A 54 -3.01 5.94 -11.16
N ALA A 55 -3.62 7.08 -10.81
CA ALA A 55 -3.28 8.36 -11.42
C ALA A 55 -1.81 8.77 -11.17
N ALA A 56 -1.25 8.46 -10.00
CA ALA A 56 0.15 8.76 -9.71
C ALA A 56 1.13 7.89 -10.50
N VAL A 57 0.75 6.63 -10.78
CA VAL A 57 1.51 5.73 -11.66
C VAL A 57 1.52 6.25 -13.10
N ASP A 58 0.34 6.63 -13.60
CA ASP A 58 0.20 7.18 -14.95
C ASP A 58 1.01 8.47 -15.12
N ASP A 59 0.91 9.40 -14.15
CA ASP A 59 1.71 10.64 -14.10
C ASP A 59 3.22 10.36 -14.15
N LEU A 60 3.68 9.42 -13.32
CA LEU A 60 5.10 9.08 -13.22
C LEU A 60 5.60 8.46 -14.52
N TYR A 61 4.87 7.50 -15.07
CA TYR A 61 5.25 6.84 -16.32
C TYR A 61 5.25 7.83 -17.50
N ALA A 62 4.23 8.69 -17.61
CA ALA A 62 4.15 9.69 -18.66
C ALA A 62 5.33 10.69 -18.58
N SER A 63 5.66 11.15 -17.38
CA SER A 63 6.80 12.06 -17.16
C SER A 63 8.13 11.42 -17.57
N ALA A 64 8.32 10.14 -17.24
CA ALA A 64 9.50 9.38 -17.61
C ALA A 64 9.58 9.12 -19.12
N ALA A 65 8.45 8.77 -19.75
CA ALA A 65 8.37 8.50 -21.18
C ALA A 65 8.78 9.72 -22.02
N VAL A 66 8.36 10.93 -21.63
CA VAL A 66 8.77 12.17 -22.30
C VAL A 66 10.29 12.35 -22.25
N LEU A 67 10.92 12.15 -21.09
CA LEU A 67 12.37 12.29 -20.94
C LEU A 67 13.15 11.28 -21.80
N VAL A 68 12.66 10.05 -21.87
CA VAL A 68 13.29 8.98 -22.66
C VAL A 68 13.09 9.23 -24.16
N GLN A 69 11.92 9.74 -24.55
CA GLN A 69 11.65 10.15 -25.92
C GLN A 69 12.56 11.32 -26.33
N ASP A 70 12.65 12.37 -25.52
CA ASP A 70 13.54 13.51 -25.75
C ASP A 70 15.00 13.03 -25.90
N ALA A 71 15.48 12.19 -24.99
CA ALA A 71 16.82 11.62 -25.04
C ALA A 71 17.07 10.79 -26.31
N SER A 72 16.09 10.01 -26.77
CA SER A 72 16.19 9.24 -28.02
C SER A 72 16.34 10.12 -29.27
N THR A 73 15.88 11.37 -29.18
CA THR A 73 16.03 12.39 -30.24
C THR A 73 17.25 13.30 -30.03
N GLY A 74 18.08 13.03 -29.02
CA GLY A 74 19.26 13.82 -28.68
C GLY A 74 18.95 15.13 -27.95
N ILE A 75 17.72 15.32 -27.48
CA ILE A 75 17.31 16.49 -26.71
C ILE A 75 17.68 16.24 -25.23
N PRO A 76 18.53 17.09 -24.63
CA PRO A 76 18.88 16.94 -23.22
C PRO A 76 17.69 17.30 -22.31
N PRO A 77 17.60 16.71 -21.10
CA PRO A 77 16.56 17.03 -20.13
C PRO A 77 16.54 18.51 -19.76
N SER A 78 15.38 19.15 -19.84
CA SER A 78 15.19 20.49 -19.29
C SER A 78 15.04 20.45 -17.76
N ALA A 79 15.38 21.53 -17.07
CA ALA A 79 15.14 21.65 -15.62
C ALA A 79 13.65 21.46 -15.26
N ARG A 80 12.73 21.86 -16.16
CA ARG A 80 11.29 21.69 -15.98
C ARG A 80 10.87 20.22 -16.06
N SER A 81 11.33 19.48 -17.07
CA SER A 81 10.97 18.07 -17.25
C SER A 81 11.56 17.20 -16.14
N LEU A 82 12.80 17.48 -15.70
CA LEU A 82 13.39 16.84 -14.53
C LEU A 82 12.55 17.09 -13.27
N ARG A 83 12.15 18.35 -13.01
CA ARG A 83 11.30 18.68 -11.86
C ARG A 83 9.97 17.94 -11.90
N LEU A 84 9.36 17.80 -13.08
CA LEU A 84 8.09 17.08 -13.24
C LEU A 84 8.25 15.59 -12.91
N LEU A 85 9.28 14.93 -13.43
CA LEU A 85 9.58 13.53 -13.12
C LEU A 85 9.80 13.31 -11.62
N LEU A 86 10.65 14.11 -11.00
CA LEU A 86 10.95 13.98 -9.56
C LEU A 86 9.71 14.23 -8.71
N SER A 87 8.93 15.27 -9.04
CA SER A 87 7.67 15.56 -8.34
C SER A 87 6.65 14.43 -8.50
N ALA A 88 6.57 13.78 -9.67
CA ALA A 88 5.69 12.64 -9.89
C ALA A 88 6.15 11.42 -9.07
N SER A 89 7.46 11.18 -9.00
CA SER A 89 8.06 10.13 -8.16
C SER A 89 7.77 10.33 -6.67
N ASP A 90 7.88 11.57 -6.18
CA ASP A 90 7.57 11.91 -4.79
C ASP A 90 6.09 11.70 -4.48
N ARG A 91 5.19 12.15 -5.38
CA ARG A 91 3.75 11.95 -5.23
C ARG A 91 3.36 10.48 -5.26
N PHE A 92 3.97 9.68 -6.12
CA PHE A 92 3.77 8.23 -6.16
C PHE A 92 4.24 7.58 -4.84
N SER A 93 5.47 7.90 -4.40
CA SER A 93 6.06 7.36 -3.18
C SER A 93 5.23 7.68 -1.94
N ALA A 94 4.81 8.94 -1.78
CA ALA A 94 3.99 9.37 -0.66
C ALA A 94 2.65 8.61 -0.60
N ARG A 95 1.98 8.45 -1.75
CA ARG A 95 0.72 7.69 -1.80
C ARG A 95 0.92 6.21 -1.49
N LEU A 96 2.02 5.61 -1.96
CA LEU A 96 2.35 4.23 -1.66
C LEU A 96 2.62 4.01 -0.17
N SER A 97 3.34 4.94 0.49
CA SER A 97 3.58 4.90 1.93
C SER A 97 2.27 5.00 2.71
N THR A 98 1.39 5.94 2.36
CA THR A 98 0.06 6.06 2.99
C THR A 98 -0.79 4.80 2.76
N ALA A 99 -0.71 4.18 1.58
CA ALA A 99 -1.40 2.93 1.32
C ALA A 99 -0.84 1.76 2.16
N ALA A 100 0.48 1.70 2.36
CA ALA A 100 1.13 0.72 3.22
C ALA A 100 0.71 0.86 4.69
N GLU A 101 0.60 2.10 5.19
CA GLU A 101 0.13 2.37 6.56
C GLU A 101 -1.31 1.90 6.79
N ARG A 102 -2.18 2.00 5.77
CA ARG A 102 -3.56 1.49 5.83
C ARG A 102 -3.66 -0.04 5.83
N ILE A 103 -2.59 -0.75 5.48
CA ILE A 103 -2.49 -2.22 5.54
C ILE A 103 -2.05 -2.67 6.95
N GLY A 104 -1.88 -1.75 7.91
CA GLY A 104 -1.66 -2.06 9.33
C GLY A 104 -2.71 -3.02 9.90
N PRO A 105 -2.43 -3.68 11.04
CA PRO A 105 -3.31 -4.71 11.58
C PRO A 105 -4.72 -4.13 11.66
N GLU A 106 -5.66 -4.77 10.95
CA GLU A 106 -7.09 -4.50 11.10
C GLU A 106 -7.31 -4.30 12.59
N PRO A 107 -7.77 -3.12 13.06
CA PRO A 107 -8.12 -3.01 14.46
C PRO A 107 -9.11 -4.13 14.68
N GLU A 108 -8.76 -5.12 15.53
CA GLU A 108 -9.72 -6.11 15.99
C GLU A 108 -10.98 -5.29 16.25
N MET A 109 -12.00 -5.49 15.44
CA MET A 109 -13.28 -4.83 15.61
C MET A 109 -13.86 -5.51 16.83
N ARG A 110 -13.28 -5.24 18.01
CA ARG A 110 -13.76 -5.64 19.31
C ARG A 110 -15.04 -4.88 19.44
N LEU A 111 -16.10 -5.51 18.96
CA LEU A 111 -17.46 -5.13 19.22
C LEU A 111 -17.62 -5.27 20.73
N LYS A 112 -17.22 -4.23 21.49
CA LYS A 112 -17.27 -4.19 22.95
C LYS A 112 -18.68 -4.56 23.45
N GLY A 113 -19.71 -4.25 22.65
CA GLY A 113 -21.09 -4.64 22.93
C GLY A 113 -21.38 -6.15 22.78
N LEU A 114 -20.72 -6.85 21.86
CA LEU A 114 -20.92 -8.29 21.65
C LEU A 114 -20.22 -9.11 22.74
N GLU A 115 -18.99 -8.73 23.13
CA GLU A 115 -18.28 -9.36 24.26
C GLU A 115 -19.05 -9.18 25.57
N ALA A 116 -19.58 -7.97 25.82
CA ALA A 116 -20.40 -7.69 26.99
C ALA A 116 -21.72 -8.49 26.98
N ALA A 117 -22.39 -8.59 25.83
CA ALA A 117 -23.61 -9.38 25.69
C ALA A 117 -23.36 -10.87 25.97
N TYR A 118 -22.24 -11.41 25.47
CA TYR A 118 -21.86 -12.80 25.68
C TYR A 118 -21.49 -13.09 27.16
N ALA A 119 -20.77 -12.20 27.82
CA ALA A 119 -20.43 -12.31 29.24
C ALA A 119 -21.70 -12.32 30.12
N VAL A 120 -22.65 -11.41 29.86
CA VAL A 120 -23.94 -11.37 30.57
C VAL A 120 -24.74 -12.66 30.35
N GLN A 121 -24.68 -13.23 29.14
CA GLN A 121 -25.35 -14.49 28.83
C GLN A 121 -24.77 -15.67 29.61
N LEU A 122 -23.43 -15.77 29.71
CA LEU A 122 -22.75 -16.80 30.49
C LEU A 122 -23.04 -16.69 31.98
N GLU A 123 -23.03 -15.49 32.56
CA GLU A 123 -23.42 -15.29 33.97
C GLU A 123 -24.88 -15.70 34.22
N ARG A 124 -25.78 -15.38 33.30
CA ARG A 124 -27.20 -15.76 33.38
C ARG A 124 -27.42 -17.28 33.29
N PHE A 125 -26.60 -17.99 32.51
CA PHE A 125 -26.63 -19.45 32.45
C PHE A 125 -26.01 -20.09 33.71
N SER A 126 -24.95 -19.51 34.27
CA SER A 126 -24.34 -19.98 35.52
C SER A 126 -25.28 -19.83 36.71
N MET A 127 -25.98 -18.70 36.81
CA MET A 127 -26.98 -18.44 37.87
C MET A 127 -28.22 -19.33 37.76
N LYS A 128 -28.60 -19.76 36.54
CA LYS A 128 -29.70 -20.72 36.35
C LYS A 128 -29.32 -22.16 36.68
N ALA A 129 -28.05 -22.53 36.54
CA ALA A 129 -27.55 -23.85 36.90
C ALA A 129 -27.46 -24.04 38.44
N GLU A 130 -27.34 -22.95 39.20
CA GLU A 130 -27.25 -22.96 40.66
C GLU A 130 -28.63 -23.01 41.36
N LEU A 131 -29.72 -22.80 40.61
CA LEU A 131 -31.10 -22.74 41.10
C LEU A 131 -31.93 -24.00 40.83
N ASP A 132 -31.31 -25.13 40.45
CA ASP A 132 -32.01 -26.41 40.32
C ASP A 132 -31.65 -27.33 41.51
N PRO A 133 -32.36 -27.23 42.65
CA PRO A 133 -32.22 -28.20 43.72
C PRO A 133 -32.86 -29.50 43.25
N VAL A 134 -32.04 -30.42 42.74
CA VAL A 134 -32.46 -31.82 42.60
C VAL A 134 -32.86 -32.29 44.00
N GLY A 135 -34.16 -32.51 44.15
CA GLY A 135 -34.82 -32.74 45.41
C GLY A 135 -34.25 -33.92 46.19
N GLN A 136 -34.17 -33.71 47.50
CA GLN A 136 -34.35 -34.78 48.46
C GLN A 136 -35.73 -35.41 48.22
N VAL A 137 -35.78 -36.70 47.91
CA VAL A 137 -36.92 -37.54 48.29
C VAL A 137 -36.44 -38.95 48.63
N ALA A 138 -36.61 -39.25 49.93
CA ALA A 138 -36.79 -40.55 50.62
C ALA A 138 -36.06 -41.80 50.12
#